data_AF-A0A5P9HMM9-F1
#
_entry.id   AF-A0A5P9HMM9-F1
#
_cell.length_a   1.000
_cell.length_b   1.000
_cell.length_c   1.000
_cell.angle_alpha   90.00
_cell.angle_beta   90.00
_cell.angle_gamma   90.00
#
_symmetry.space_group_name_H-M   'P 1'
#
loop_
_entity.id
_entity.type
_entity.pdbx_description
1 polymer ?
#
loop_
_entity_poly.entity_id
_entity_poly.type
_entity_poly.pdbx_seq_one_letter_code
_entity_poly.pdbx_strand_id
1 'polypeptide(L)'
;MPKWLRKSLVVLISALTFGTVSPPAYLTVDDAKDDSSFGNVSNKEVDSYSSSLLEPFQDDEVTRDSFLTFAREQAELQSLTKFGSRIGPLIQDEFKEVVLPKMETIIQQLANEYPEEDLSNLAISEKPGGGDSEKIFHIYHASKGNDLIRFHVRKDHPPLEGYYFNFHYHTHHDNFQEHHALGAIYWAKNTPPKWLS
;
A
#
# COMPACT_ATOMS: atom_id res chain seq x y z
N MET A 1 11.08 -16.22 -25.62
CA MET A 1 10.85 -16.63 -27.03
C MET A 1 12.03 -16.17 -27.87
N PRO A 2 12.47 -16.94 -28.87
CA PRO A 2 13.51 -16.51 -29.79
C PRO A 2 13.11 -15.21 -30.49
N LYS A 3 14.04 -14.25 -30.59
CA LYS A 3 13.76 -12.91 -31.18
C LYS A 3 13.26 -13.00 -32.63
N TRP A 4 13.73 -13.99 -33.39
CA TRP A 4 13.32 -14.22 -34.78
C TRP A 4 11.85 -14.63 -34.91
N LEU A 5 11.33 -15.40 -33.96
CA LEU A 5 9.93 -15.85 -33.95
C LEU A 5 8.96 -14.70 -33.68
N ARG A 6 9.33 -13.78 -32.79
CA ARG A 6 8.55 -12.56 -32.49
C ARG A 6 8.44 -11.65 -33.72
N LYS A 7 9.56 -11.46 -34.44
CA LYS A 7 9.59 -10.62 -35.66
C LYS A 7 8.75 -11.22 -36.79
N SER A 8 8.76 -12.54 -36.96
CA SER A 8 7.89 -13.22 -37.94
C SER A 8 6.40 -13.05 -37.63
N LEU A 9 6.02 -13.12 -36.35
CA LEU A 9 4.63 -12.95 -35.92
C LEU A 9 4.12 -11.52 -36.18
N VAL A 10 4.94 -10.50 -35.93
CA VAL A 10 4.60 -9.10 -36.22
C VAL A 10 4.34 -8.89 -37.71
N VAL A 11 5.23 -9.41 -38.57
CA VAL A 11 5.07 -9.32 -40.03
C VAL A 11 3.81 -10.04 -40.52
N LEU A 12 3.52 -11.22 -39.95
CA LEU A 12 2.33 -11.99 -40.29
C LEU A 12 1.03 -11.27 -39.91
N ILE A 13 0.96 -10.71 -38.70
CA ILE A 13 -0.20 -9.93 -38.24
C ILE A 13 -0.40 -8.72 -39.16
N SER A 14 0.66 -7.95 -39.42
CA SER A 14 0.57 -6.76 -40.27
C SER A 14 0.14 -7.08 -41.71
N ALA A 15 0.57 -8.21 -42.27
CA ALA A 15 0.14 -8.66 -43.60
C ALA A 15 -1.32 -9.12 -43.63
N LEU A 16 -1.76 -9.90 -42.63
CA LEU A 16 -3.13 -10.40 -42.52
C LEU A 16 -4.15 -9.29 -42.27
N THR A 17 -3.76 -8.27 -41.51
CA THR A 17 -4.64 -7.17 -41.15
C THR A 17 -4.46 -5.96 -42.06
N PHE A 18 -3.66 -6.05 -43.13
CA PHE A 18 -3.31 -4.91 -44.00
C PHE A 18 -2.88 -3.66 -43.22
N GLY A 19 -2.18 -3.84 -42.09
CA GLY A 19 -1.78 -2.75 -41.21
C GLY A 19 -2.92 -2.02 -40.47
N THR A 20 -4.17 -2.49 -40.55
CA THR A 20 -5.33 -1.90 -39.83
C THR A 20 -5.34 -2.22 -38.33
N VAL A 21 -4.65 -3.28 -37.93
CA VAL A 21 -4.54 -3.70 -36.53
C VAL A 21 -3.08 -3.64 -36.14
N SER A 22 -2.79 -2.88 -35.08
CA SER A 22 -1.45 -2.80 -34.51
C SER A 22 -1.11 -4.08 -33.73
N PRO A 23 0.08 -4.66 -33.93
CA PRO A 23 0.53 -5.79 -33.13
C PRO A 23 0.59 -5.45 -31.63
N PRO A 24 0.27 -6.39 -30.74
CA PRO A 24 0.38 -6.20 -29.29
C PRO A 24 1.77 -5.69 -28.86
N ALA A 25 1.79 -4.74 -27.91
CA ALA A 25 3.00 -4.04 -27.48
C ALA A 25 4.17 -4.95 -27.05
N TYR A 26 3.88 -6.12 -26.46
CA TYR A 26 4.92 -7.08 -26.04
C TYR A 26 5.66 -7.75 -27.22
N LEU A 27 5.15 -7.64 -28.45
CA LEU A 27 5.76 -8.17 -29.67
C LEU A 27 6.65 -7.14 -30.39
N THR A 28 6.49 -5.86 -30.08
CA THR A 28 7.21 -4.74 -30.72
C THR A 28 8.31 -4.13 -29.85
N VAL A 29 8.42 -4.52 -28.58
CA VAL A 29 9.50 -4.08 -27.69
C VAL A 29 10.75 -4.94 -27.95
N ASP A 30 11.79 -4.34 -28.53
CA ASP A 30 13.12 -4.94 -28.62
C ASP A 30 13.84 -4.72 -27.28
N ASP A 31 14.40 -5.79 -26.70
CA ASP A 31 15.17 -5.73 -25.45
C ASP A 31 16.48 -4.95 -25.68
N ALA A 32 16.40 -3.62 -25.55
CA ALA A 32 17.53 -2.75 -25.37
C ALA A 32 18.04 -2.87 -23.93
N LYS A 33 19.35 -3.08 -23.80
CA LYS A 33 20.04 -3.09 -22.51
C LYS A 33 19.88 -1.74 -21.83
N ASP A 34 19.61 -1.81 -20.53
CA ASP A 34 19.98 -0.87 -19.48
C ASP A 34 20.49 0.50 -19.96
N ASP A 35 19.56 1.43 -20.10
CA ASP A 35 19.80 2.85 -19.88
C ASP A 35 18.58 3.40 -19.15
N SER A 36 18.78 3.62 -17.86
CA SER A 36 17.91 4.39 -16.98
C SER A 36 17.55 5.72 -17.64
N SER A 37 16.29 5.87 -18.03
CA SER A 37 15.69 7.14 -18.45
C SER A 37 14.17 7.10 -18.24
N PHE A 38 13.75 6.85 -17.01
CA PHE A 38 12.77 7.77 -16.41
C PHE A 38 13.58 8.98 -15.96
N GLY A 39 13.77 9.92 -16.90
CA GLY A 39 14.53 11.14 -16.68
C GLY A 39 13.81 12.04 -15.69
N ASN A 40 14.55 12.45 -14.66
CA ASN A 40 14.62 13.80 -14.12
C ASN A 40 13.56 14.78 -14.68
N VAL A 41 12.52 15.00 -13.89
CA VAL A 41 11.78 16.27 -13.94
C VAL A 41 12.62 17.30 -13.19
N SER A 42 13.54 17.95 -13.91
CA SER A 42 14.20 19.14 -13.42
C SER A 42 13.28 20.34 -13.66
N ASN A 43 12.73 20.85 -12.56
CA ASN A 43 12.82 22.27 -12.19
C ASN A 43 12.52 23.29 -13.31
N LYS A 44 11.23 23.49 -13.62
CA LYS A 44 10.58 24.77 -13.97
C LYS A 44 9.12 24.53 -14.34
N GLU A 45 8.22 25.35 -13.80
CA GLU A 45 6.77 25.37 -14.02
C GLU A 45 5.89 24.43 -13.18
N VAL A 46 6.23 24.27 -11.90
CA VAL A 46 5.22 24.08 -10.84
C VAL A 46 5.27 25.32 -9.96
N ASP A 47 4.74 26.42 -10.49
CA ASP A 47 4.68 27.73 -9.81
C ASP A 47 3.22 28.22 -9.86
N SER A 48 2.28 27.40 -9.39
CA SER A 48 0.89 27.81 -9.16
C SER A 48 0.07 26.80 -8.35
N TYR A 49 0.66 26.15 -7.34
CA TYR A 49 -0.11 25.64 -6.22
C TYR A 49 0.71 25.91 -4.97
N SER A 50 0.37 27.05 -4.37
CA SER A 50 0.78 27.57 -3.07
C SER A 50 1.62 26.58 -2.25
N SER A 51 2.91 26.86 -2.19
CA SER A 51 3.67 26.76 -0.96
C SER A 51 2.92 27.53 0.11
N SER A 52 1.95 26.88 0.76
CA SER A 52 1.76 27.12 2.17
C SER A 52 2.99 26.48 2.79
N LEU A 53 4.01 27.31 3.01
CA LEU A 53 5.00 27.07 4.03
C LEU A 53 4.20 26.57 5.24
N LEU A 54 4.30 25.28 5.57
CA LEU A 54 3.98 24.87 6.91
C LEU A 54 4.99 25.65 7.74
N GLU A 55 4.49 26.66 8.45
CA GLU A 55 5.21 27.26 9.55
C GLU A 55 5.82 26.11 10.38
N PRO A 56 7.02 26.28 10.96
CA PRO A 56 7.44 25.36 11.99
C PRO A 56 6.29 25.33 12.98
N PHE A 57 5.67 24.17 13.22
CA PHE A 57 4.62 24.03 14.23
C PHE A 57 5.18 24.62 15.53
N GLN A 58 4.82 25.87 15.80
CA GLN A 58 5.20 26.61 16.98
C GLN A 58 4.18 26.18 18.02
N ASP A 59 4.57 25.30 18.94
CA ASP A 59 3.83 25.02 20.18
C ASP A 59 2.32 24.71 20.02
N ASP A 60 1.91 24.07 18.93
CA ASP A 60 0.59 23.45 18.89
C ASP A 60 0.63 22.18 19.73
N GLU A 61 0.07 22.26 20.93
CA GLU A 61 -0.21 21.11 21.78
C GLU A 61 -0.86 20.01 20.93
N VAL A 62 -0.21 18.84 20.84
CA VAL A 62 -0.74 17.71 20.05
C VAL A 62 -2.08 17.32 20.65
N THR A 63 -3.16 17.75 20.00
CA THR A 63 -4.50 17.34 20.40
C THR A 63 -4.77 15.91 19.94
N ARG A 64 -5.69 15.25 20.63
CA ARG A 64 -6.16 13.92 20.25
C ARG A 64 -6.77 13.92 18.85
N ASP A 65 -7.50 14.96 18.50
CA ASP A 65 -8.12 15.09 17.17
C ASP A 65 -7.07 15.24 16.06
N SER A 66 -5.98 15.99 16.29
CA SER A 66 -4.90 16.09 15.30
C SER A 66 -4.15 14.77 15.15
N PHE A 67 -3.87 14.06 16.25
CA PHE A 67 -3.28 12.72 16.22
C PHE A 67 -4.17 11.73 15.44
N LEU A 68 -5.48 11.70 15.73
CA LEU A 68 -6.40 10.79 15.08
C LEU A 68 -6.51 11.07 13.58
N THR A 69 -6.55 12.35 13.19
CA THR A 69 -6.58 12.74 11.78
C THR A 69 -5.34 12.23 11.06
N PHE A 70 -4.15 12.52 11.60
CA PHE A 70 -2.88 12.01 11.09
C PHE A 70 -2.86 10.48 11.01
N ALA A 71 -3.32 9.81 12.07
CA ALA A 71 -3.27 8.35 12.15
C ALA A 71 -4.20 7.67 11.14
N ARG A 72 -5.37 8.25 10.86
CA ARG A 72 -6.29 7.76 9.81
C ARG A 72 -5.68 7.90 8.43
N GLU A 73 -5.11 9.07 8.12
CA GLU A 73 -4.42 9.32 6.85
C GLU A 73 -3.26 8.34 6.63
N GLN A 74 -2.45 8.10 7.67
CA GLN A 74 -1.37 7.12 7.59
C GLN A 74 -1.90 5.68 7.45
N ALA A 75 -2.94 5.30 8.17
CA ALA A 75 -3.51 3.96 8.04
C ALA A 75 -3.95 3.65 6.60
N GLU A 76 -4.60 4.62 5.94
CA GLU A 76 -4.97 4.51 4.53
C GLU A 76 -3.72 4.49 3.63
N LEU A 77 -2.84 5.49 3.76
CA LEU A 77 -1.66 5.64 2.90
C LEU A 77 -0.76 4.40 2.95
N GLN A 78 -0.46 3.89 4.14
CA GLN A 78 0.42 2.73 4.32
C GLN A 78 -0.23 1.44 3.79
N SER A 79 -1.55 1.30 3.90
CA SER A 79 -2.29 0.16 3.35
C SER A 79 -2.35 0.20 1.82
N LEU A 80 -2.65 1.34 1.22
CA LEU A 80 -2.66 1.47 -0.24
C LEU A 80 -1.25 1.29 -0.82
N THR A 81 -0.24 1.86 -0.16
CA THR A 81 1.16 1.65 -0.53
C THR A 81 1.51 0.17 -0.50
N LYS A 82 1.14 -0.55 0.57
CA LYS A 82 1.34 -2.00 0.73
C LYS A 82 0.78 -2.81 -0.43
N PHE A 83 -0.42 -2.48 -0.91
CA PHE A 83 -1.06 -3.20 -2.01
C PHE A 83 -0.31 -3.01 -3.33
N GLY A 84 0.29 -1.84 -3.53
CA GLY A 84 1.02 -1.54 -4.76
C GLY A 84 0.11 -1.45 -5.99
N SER A 85 0.74 -1.31 -7.15
CA SER A 85 0.04 -1.01 -8.41
C SER A 85 -0.81 -2.16 -8.94
N ARG A 86 -0.49 -3.41 -8.58
CA ARG A 86 -1.20 -4.59 -9.09
C ARG A 86 -2.40 -5.03 -8.24
N ILE A 87 -2.30 -4.90 -6.92
CA ILE A 87 -3.36 -5.34 -6.00
C ILE A 87 -4.30 -4.17 -5.69
N GLY A 88 -3.73 -2.98 -5.45
CA GLY A 88 -4.46 -1.79 -5.00
C GLY A 88 -5.72 -1.50 -5.82
N PRO A 89 -5.64 -1.34 -7.15
CA PRO A 89 -6.79 -0.98 -7.98
C PRO A 89 -7.97 -1.97 -7.93
N LEU A 90 -7.75 -3.20 -7.46
CA LEU A 90 -8.77 -4.24 -7.44
C LEU A 90 -9.45 -4.40 -6.08
N ILE A 91 -8.79 -3.99 -4.98
CA ILE A 91 -9.31 -4.19 -3.62
C ILE A 91 -9.47 -2.90 -2.82
N GLN A 92 -8.93 -1.78 -3.30
CA GLN A 92 -8.87 -0.53 -2.52
C GLN A 92 -10.25 -0.04 -2.07
N ASP A 93 -11.28 -0.18 -2.89
CA ASP A 93 -12.60 0.35 -2.58
C ASP A 93 -13.26 -0.51 -1.48
N GLU A 94 -13.24 -1.84 -1.63
CA GLU A 94 -13.71 -2.76 -0.58
C GLU A 94 -12.89 -2.63 0.71
N PHE A 95 -11.58 -2.38 0.61
CA PHE A 95 -10.73 -2.11 1.77
C PHE A 95 -11.19 -0.86 2.52
N LYS A 96 -11.43 0.24 1.81
CA LYS A 96 -11.90 1.51 2.41
C LYS A 96 -13.29 1.38 3.03
N GLU A 97 -14.15 0.52 2.49
CA GLU A 97 -15.50 0.31 3.00
C GLU A 97 -15.55 -0.64 4.21
N VAL A 98 -14.73 -1.70 4.21
CA VAL A 98 -14.89 -2.82 5.15
C VAL A 98 -13.80 -2.88 6.22
N VAL A 99 -12.55 -2.61 5.85
CA VAL A 99 -11.37 -2.87 6.69
C VAL A 99 -10.85 -1.58 7.33
N LEU A 100 -10.69 -0.52 6.54
CA LEU A 100 -10.16 0.75 7.02
C LEU A 100 -10.97 1.30 8.21
N PRO A 101 -12.32 1.35 8.20
CA PRO A 101 -13.09 1.90 9.32
C PRO A 101 -12.86 1.15 10.64
N LYS A 102 -12.55 -0.15 10.56
CA LYS A 102 -12.21 -0.96 11.74
C LYS A 102 -10.80 -0.64 12.23
N MET A 103 -9.83 -0.46 11.33
CA MET A 103 -8.51 0.04 11.72
C MET A 103 -8.63 1.39 12.44
N GLU A 104 -9.40 2.33 11.89
CA GLU A 104 -9.64 3.64 12.51
C GLU A 104 -10.29 3.52 13.90
N THR A 105 -11.19 2.55 14.08
CA THR A 105 -11.80 2.26 15.38
C THR A 105 -10.74 1.78 16.39
N ILE A 106 -9.85 0.88 15.98
CA ILE A 106 -8.76 0.40 16.84
C ILE A 106 -7.77 1.54 17.18
N ILE A 107 -7.47 2.40 16.22
CA ILE A 107 -6.63 3.60 16.43
C ILE A 107 -7.29 4.55 17.43
N GLN A 108 -8.61 4.77 17.30
CA GLN A 108 -9.38 5.58 18.23
C GLN A 108 -9.36 5.01 19.65
N GLN A 109 -9.50 3.69 19.78
CA GLN A 109 -9.44 3.01 21.07
C GLN A 109 -8.06 3.18 21.70
N LEU A 110 -6.98 2.94 20.94
CA LEU A 110 -5.63 3.19 21.41
C LEU A 110 -5.45 4.63 21.88
N ALA A 111 -5.88 5.63 21.10
CA ALA A 111 -5.75 7.04 21.47
C ALA A 111 -6.54 7.43 22.74
N ASN A 112 -7.56 6.67 23.10
CA ASN A 112 -8.33 6.87 24.33
C ASN A 112 -7.66 6.22 25.57
N GLU A 113 -6.74 5.28 25.36
CA GLU A 113 -5.94 4.66 26.43
C GLU A 113 -4.81 5.58 26.94
N TYR A 114 -4.46 6.60 26.17
CA TYR A 114 -3.37 7.54 26.49
C TYR A 114 -3.90 8.94 26.81
N PRO A 115 -3.32 9.63 27.81
CA PRO A 115 -3.55 11.06 28.00
C PRO A 115 -3.03 11.83 26.78
N GLU A 116 -3.60 13.01 26.54
CA GLU A 116 -3.33 13.78 25.31
C GLU A 116 -1.84 14.16 25.17
N GLU A 117 -1.21 14.54 26.29
CA GLU A 117 0.22 14.81 26.40
C GLU A 117 1.12 13.64 25.91
N ASP A 118 0.68 12.40 26.10
CA ASP A 118 1.43 11.21 25.70
C ASP A 118 1.22 10.85 24.21
N LEU A 119 0.15 11.33 23.57
CA LEU A 119 -0.11 11.07 22.15
C LEU A 119 0.99 11.64 21.24
N SER A 120 1.62 12.73 21.68
CA SER A 120 2.79 13.32 21.01
C SER A 120 3.99 12.36 20.89
N ASN A 121 4.05 11.34 21.75
CA ASN A 121 5.11 10.34 21.75
C ASN A 121 4.76 9.11 20.89
N LEU A 122 3.57 9.03 20.32
CA LEU A 122 3.16 7.93 19.45
C LEU A 122 3.53 8.22 18.00
N ALA A 123 4.10 7.22 17.34
CA ALA A 123 4.51 7.30 15.94
C ALA A 123 3.95 6.12 15.14
N ILE A 124 3.82 6.32 13.82
CA ILE A 124 3.33 5.31 12.88
C ILE A 124 4.46 4.96 11.91
N SER A 125 4.67 3.66 11.68
CA SER A 125 5.71 3.23 10.75
C SER A 125 5.30 3.46 9.29
N GLU A 126 6.16 4.10 8.50
CA GLU A 126 5.84 4.51 7.12
C GLU A 126 6.39 3.57 6.01
N LYS A 127 6.89 2.39 6.39
CA LYS A 127 7.51 1.45 5.45
C LYS A 127 6.86 0.06 5.52
N PRO A 128 5.79 -0.19 4.75
CA PRO A 128 5.19 -1.50 4.65
C PRO A 128 6.17 -2.55 4.12
N GLY A 129 5.96 -3.80 4.52
CA GLY A 129 6.79 -4.90 4.04
C GLY A 129 6.48 -5.26 2.57
N GLY A 130 7.49 -5.46 1.74
CA GLY A 130 7.29 -5.99 0.38
C GLY A 130 7.25 -7.51 0.31
N GLY A 131 7.05 -8.05 -0.90
CA GLY A 131 7.19 -9.48 -1.14
C GLY A 131 6.05 -10.30 -0.52
N ASP A 132 6.40 -11.14 0.44
CA ASP A 132 5.48 -12.00 1.18
C ASP A 132 5.31 -11.58 2.65
N SER A 133 5.91 -10.44 3.04
CA SER A 133 5.78 -9.90 4.40
C SER A 133 4.33 -9.56 4.73
N GLU A 134 3.88 -9.79 5.95
CA GLU A 134 2.51 -9.45 6.39
C GLU A 134 2.38 -8.00 6.85
N LYS A 135 3.49 -7.37 7.25
CA LYS A 135 3.50 -6.04 7.86
C LYS A 135 2.92 -4.98 6.92
N ILE A 136 1.90 -4.26 7.38
CA ILE A 136 1.43 -3.00 6.78
C ILE A 136 2.09 -1.84 7.52
N PHE A 137 1.67 -1.58 8.75
CA PHE A 137 2.27 -0.58 9.63
C PHE A 137 2.10 -0.98 11.10
N HIS A 138 2.77 -0.28 12.00
CA HIS A 138 2.54 -0.38 13.44
C HIS A 138 2.51 1.02 14.06
N ILE A 139 1.80 1.12 15.18
CA ILE A 139 1.86 2.27 16.08
C ILE A 139 2.78 1.91 17.23
N TYR A 140 3.74 2.77 17.53
CA TYR A 140 4.77 2.54 18.54
C TYR A 140 5.06 3.81 19.32
N HIS A 141 5.65 3.63 20.50
CA HIS A 141 6.09 4.74 21.32
C HIS A 141 7.48 5.20 20.85
N ALA A 142 7.60 6.39 20.26
CA ALA A 142 8.81 6.88 19.62
C ALA A 142 10.02 6.97 20.57
N SER A 143 9.81 7.43 21.81
CA SER A 143 10.90 7.55 22.79
C SER A 143 11.38 6.21 23.38
N LYS A 144 10.51 5.18 23.40
CA LYS A 144 10.84 3.85 23.98
C LYS A 144 11.17 2.80 22.90
N GLY A 145 10.73 3.03 21.66
CA GLY A 145 10.86 2.08 20.55
C GLY A 145 9.96 0.85 20.65
N ASN A 146 8.99 0.84 21.58
CA ASN A 146 8.12 -0.32 21.80
C ASN A 146 6.86 -0.20 20.95
N ASP A 147 6.56 -1.25 20.19
CA ASP A 147 5.30 -1.39 19.47
C ASP A 147 4.12 -1.44 20.45
N LEU A 148 2.99 -0.89 20.03
CA LEU A 148 1.72 -0.92 20.77
C LEU A 148 0.67 -1.74 20.02
N ILE A 149 0.54 -1.48 18.72
CA ILE A 149 -0.36 -2.18 17.79
C ILE A 149 0.34 -2.42 16.46
N ARG A 150 0.21 -3.61 15.89
CA ARG A 150 0.73 -3.97 14.55
C ARG A 150 -0.41 -4.35 13.63
N PHE A 151 -0.56 -3.66 12.50
CA PHE A 151 -1.56 -3.94 11.48
C PHE A 151 -0.95 -4.74 10.33
N HIS A 152 -1.49 -5.92 10.09
CA HIS A 152 -0.94 -6.92 9.17
C HIS A 152 -1.99 -7.40 8.17
N VAL A 153 -1.53 -7.95 7.04
CA VAL A 153 -2.35 -8.62 6.04
C VAL A 153 -1.69 -9.91 5.56
N ARG A 154 -2.44 -11.01 5.57
CA ARG A 154 -2.02 -12.31 5.03
C ARG A 154 -2.67 -12.60 3.69
N LYS A 155 -2.04 -13.49 2.93
CA LYS A 155 -2.63 -14.13 1.76
C LYS A 155 -3.12 -15.51 2.18
N ASP A 156 -4.41 -15.63 2.44
CA ASP A 156 -5.02 -16.91 2.82
C ASP A 156 -5.49 -17.66 1.56
N HIS A 157 -5.46 -18.99 1.59
CA HIS A 157 -5.97 -19.85 0.52
C HIS A 157 -6.79 -20.99 1.14
N PRO A 158 -8.04 -20.72 1.56
CA PRO A 158 -8.94 -21.76 2.02
C PRO A 158 -9.19 -22.79 0.91
N PRO A 159 -9.27 -24.09 1.22
CA PRO A 159 -9.50 -25.13 0.23
C PRO A 159 -10.74 -24.84 -0.64
N LEU A 160 -10.60 -24.95 -1.96
CA LEU A 160 -11.67 -24.78 -2.96
C LEU A 160 -12.23 -23.35 -3.13
N GLU A 161 -11.87 -22.40 -2.26
CA GLU A 161 -12.46 -21.06 -2.28
C GLU A 161 -11.65 -20.04 -3.10
N GLY A 162 -10.35 -20.24 -3.26
CA GLY A 162 -9.44 -19.28 -3.90
C GLY A 162 -8.66 -18.49 -2.86
N TYR A 163 -8.11 -17.35 -3.26
CA TYR A 163 -7.26 -16.52 -2.41
C TYR A 163 -8.02 -15.37 -1.79
N TYR A 164 -7.65 -15.04 -0.55
CA TYR A 164 -8.16 -13.90 0.20
C TYR A 164 -7.02 -13.09 0.82
N PHE A 165 -7.25 -11.80 1.00
CA PHE A 165 -6.42 -10.96 1.84
C PHE A 165 -7.05 -10.83 3.22
N ASN A 166 -6.41 -11.40 4.24
CA ASN A 166 -6.91 -11.43 5.61
C ASN A 166 -6.20 -10.37 6.45
N PHE A 167 -6.95 -9.34 6.82
CA PHE A 167 -6.49 -8.21 7.61
C PHE A 167 -6.72 -8.47 9.08
N HIS A 168 -5.69 -8.23 9.88
CA HIS A 168 -5.73 -8.43 11.32
C HIS A 168 -4.75 -7.47 12.01
N TYR A 169 -4.92 -7.31 13.31
CA TYR A 169 -3.95 -6.62 14.14
C TYR A 169 -3.47 -7.48 15.30
N HIS A 170 -2.31 -7.11 15.82
CA HIS A 170 -1.70 -7.64 17.03
C HIS A 170 -1.57 -6.51 18.04
N THR A 171 -1.75 -6.77 19.33
CA THR A 171 -1.63 -5.75 20.39
C THR A 171 -0.66 -6.17 21.47
N HIS A 172 0.00 -5.18 22.08
CA HIS A 172 0.90 -5.43 23.21
C HIS A 172 0.19 -6.05 24.43
N HIS A 173 -1.13 -5.86 24.57
CA HIS A 173 -1.94 -6.42 25.65
C HIS A 173 -1.89 -7.95 25.72
N ASP A 174 -1.67 -8.63 24.58
CA ASP A 174 -1.53 -10.09 24.49
C ASP A 174 -0.10 -10.53 24.11
N ASN A 175 0.88 -9.63 24.19
CA ASN A 175 2.25 -9.83 23.71
C ASN A 175 2.33 -10.17 22.20
N PHE A 176 1.44 -9.60 21.39
CA PHE A 176 1.36 -9.80 19.94
C PHE A 176 1.18 -11.26 19.52
N GLN A 177 0.39 -12.02 20.25
CA GLN A 177 0.15 -13.44 19.98
C GLN A 177 -1.16 -13.67 19.22
N GLU A 178 -2.19 -12.88 19.52
CA GLU A 178 -3.51 -13.07 18.93
C GLU A 178 -3.65 -12.31 17.60
N HIS A 179 -4.34 -12.95 16.65
CA HIS A 179 -4.69 -12.35 15.38
C HIS A 179 -6.10 -11.77 15.47
N HIS A 180 -6.22 -10.52 15.88
CA HIS A 180 -7.52 -9.85 15.99
C HIS A 180 -8.03 -9.47 14.61
N ALA A 181 -9.13 -10.09 14.18
CA ALA A 181 -9.62 -9.97 12.80
C ALA A 181 -10.20 -8.58 12.50
N LEU A 182 -9.77 -7.99 11.37
CA LEU A 182 -10.32 -6.76 10.82
C LEU A 182 -11.21 -7.05 9.61
N GLY A 183 -10.90 -8.08 8.84
CA GLY A 183 -11.74 -8.51 7.73
C GLY A 183 -10.97 -9.34 6.71
N ALA A 184 -11.69 -9.85 5.71
CA ALA A 184 -11.11 -10.55 4.59
C ALA A 184 -11.70 -10.02 3.30
N ILE A 185 -10.85 -9.82 2.29
CA ILE A 185 -11.24 -9.40 0.94
C ILE A 185 -10.89 -10.52 -0.02
N TYR A 186 -11.86 -10.95 -0.85
CA TYR A 186 -11.62 -11.97 -1.85
C TYR A 186 -10.74 -11.41 -2.98
N TRP A 187 -9.73 -12.18 -3.39
CA TRP A 187 -8.89 -11.85 -4.54
C TRP A 187 -9.42 -12.52 -5.82
N ALA A 188 -9.10 -13.80 -5.97
CA ALA A 188 -9.39 -14.60 -7.16
C ALA A 188 -8.99 -16.06 -6.92
N LYS A 189 -9.27 -16.94 -7.90
CA LYS A 189 -8.79 -18.33 -7.88
C LYS A 189 -7.28 -18.45 -8.12
N ASN A 190 -6.66 -17.51 -8.82
CA ASN A 190 -5.21 -17.50 -9.05
C ASN A 190 -4.46 -16.88 -7.88
N THR A 191 -3.20 -17.27 -7.71
CA THR A 191 -2.33 -16.70 -6.69
C THR A 191 -2.17 -15.18 -6.92
N PRO A 192 -2.38 -14.35 -5.89
CA PRO A 192 -2.13 -12.92 -5.97
C PRO A 192 -0.63 -12.64 -6.14
N PRO A 193 -0.27 -11.48 -6.73
CA PRO A 193 1.12 -11.08 -6.84
C PRO A 193 1.72 -10.77 -5.46
N LYS A 194 3.01 -10.44 -5.44
CA LYS A 194 3.70 -10.01 -4.23
C LYS A 194 3.29 -8.60 -3.82
N TRP A 195 3.42 -8.28 -2.54
CA TRP A 195 3.21 -6.92 -2.04
C TRP A 195 4.22 -5.95 -2.64
N LEU A 196 3.82 -4.68 -2.81
CA LEU A 196 4.61 -3.62 -3.45
C LEU A 196 5.01 -3.94 -4.90
N SER A 197 4.13 -4.58 -5.68
CA SER A 197 4.40 -4.92 -7.10
C SER A 197 3.52 -4.24 -8.13
#